data_AF-A0A0C2J8F3-F1
#
_entry.id   AF-A0A0C2J8F3-F1
#
_cell.length_a   1.000
_cell.length_b   1.000
_cell.length_c   1.000
_cell.angle_alpha   90.00
_cell.angle_beta   90.00
_cell.angle_gamma   90.00
#
_symmetry.space_group_name_H-M   'P 1'
#
loop_
_entity.id
_entity.type
_entity.pdbx_description
1 polymer ?
#
loop_
_entity_poly.entity_id
_entity_poly.type
_entity_poly.pdbx_seq_one_letter_code
_entity_poly.pdbx_strand_id
1 'polypeptide(L)'
;MSNMLHLDDNECEIIEKAVGVLTCGGVIAAPTDTLYGIGCLLSFSESIDRIYAIKKRDFSKPLAICISDFDHNKLFKNCHMPLEKIRELLPGKFTLIFERSDTLNRSLNPGVGEIGVRFTECEIIQEIIRKCGEPLVLTSANLSGGPNPNCVEVIEI
;
A
#
# COMPACT_ATOMS: atom_id res chain seq x y z
N MET A 1 7.47 -20.53 -0.56
CA MET A 1 8.84 -19.99 -0.55
C MET A 1 8.73 -18.52 -0.92
N SER A 2 9.25 -17.63 -0.10
CA SER A 2 9.38 -16.20 -0.40
C SER A 2 10.57 -16.00 -1.34
N ASN A 3 10.41 -15.16 -2.36
CA ASN A 3 11.50 -14.75 -3.23
C ASN A 3 11.95 -13.35 -2.79
N MET A 4 13.23 -13.21 -2.42
CA MET A 4 13.82 -11.95 -2.01
C MET A 4 14.62 -11.35 -3.18
N LEU A 5 14.38 -10.08 -3.49
CA LEU A 5 15.12 -9.30 -4.48
C LEU A 5 15.86 -8.18 -3.75
N HIS A 6 17.14 -7.97 -4.08
CA HIS A 6 17.95 -6.93 -3.46
C HIS A 6 17.88 -5.65 -4.29
N LEU A 7 17.73 -4.49 -3.64
CA LEU A 7 17.60 -3.20 -4.32
C LEU A 7 18.89 -2.71 -5.00
N ASP A 8 20.03 -3.33 -4.68
CA ASP A 8 21.32 -3.06 -5.32
C ASP A 8 21.40 -3.63 -6.75
N ASP A 9 20.40 -4.43 -7.16
CA ASP A 9 20.22 -4.89 -8.54
C ASP A 9 19.66 -3.78 -9.44
N ASN A 10 19.53 -4.05 -10.74
CA ASN A 10 18.96 -3.10 -11.70
C ASN A 10 17.52 -2.71 -11.30
N GLU A 11 17.32 -1.44 -10.89
CA GLU A 11 16.04 -0.91 -10.40
C GLU A 11 14.87 -1.19 -11.36
N CYS A 12 15.08 -1.02 -12.66
CA CYS A 12 14.06 -1.32 -13.67
C CYS A 12 13.63 -2.79 -13.62
N GLU A 13 14.57 -3.72 -13.47
CA GLU A 13 14.28 -5.15 -13.41
C GLU A 13 13.51 -5.52 -12.12
N ILE A 14 13.86 -4.89 -10.99
CA ILE A 14 13.17 -5.06 -9.71
C ILE A 14 11.72 -4.59 -9.83
N ILE A 15 11.51 -3.40 -10.41
CA ILE A 15 10.17 -2.84 -10.62
C ILE A 15 9.34 -3.76 -11.52
N GLU A 16 9.88 -4.21 -12.65
CA GLU A 16 9.17 -5.13 -13.56
C GLU A 16 8.80 -6.45 -12.87
N LYS A 17 9.70 -7.01 -12.07
CA LYS A 17 9.42 -8.22 -11.27
C LYS A 17 8.32 -7.96 -10.24
N ALA A 18 8.36 -6.85 -9.52
CA ALA A 18 7.35 -6.48 -8.54
C ALA A 18 5.98 -6.28 -9.18
N VAL A 19 5.92 -5.58 -10.32
CA VAL A 19 4.70 -5.39 -11.13
C VAL A 19 4.16 -6.74 -11.60
N GLY A 20 5.01 -7.65 -12.08
CA GLY A 20 4.62 -9.01 -12.46
C GLY A 20 4.00 -9.80 -11.30
N VAL A 21 4.63 -9.77 -10.12
CA VAL A 21 4.08 -10.43 -8.91
C VAL A 21 2.72 -9.84 -8.54
N LEU A 22 2.62 -8.51 -8.50
CA LEU A 22 1.41 -7.80 -8.11
C LEU A 22 0.25 -8.05 -9.07
N THR A 23 0.48 -7.96 -10.38
CA THR A 23 -0.54 -8.19 -11.42
C THR A 23 -1.01 -9.64 -11.49
N CYS A 24 -0.24 -10.59 -10.96
CA CYS A 24 -0.67 -11.98 -10.76
C CYS A 24 -1.40 -12.23 -9.42
N GLY A 25 -1.80 -11.19 -8.69
CA GLY A 25 -2.45 -11.30 -7.37
C GLY A 25 -1.48 -11.64 -6.23
N GLY A 26 -0.17 -11.44 -6.44
CA GLY A 26 0.84 -11.63 -5.42
C GLY A 26 0.87 -10.50 -4.39
N VAL A 27 1.78 -10.64 -3.43
CA VAL A 27 2.06 -9.67 -2.37
C VAL A 27 3.55 -9.40 -2.39
N ILE A 28 3.95 -8.13 -2.25
CA ILE A 28 5.36 -7.72 -2.18
C ILE A 28 5.64 -7.08 -0.81
N ALA A 29 6.89 -7.18 -0.38
CA ALA A 29 7.44 -6.34 0.68
C ALA A 29 8.51 -5.42 0.05
N ALA A 30 8.44 -4.13 0.33
CA ALA A 30 9.31 -3.12 -0.29
C ALA A 30 9.61 -1.98 0.69
N PRO A 31 10.75 -1.28 0.56
CA PRO A 31 11.02 -0.11 1.38
C PRO A 31 10.03 1.01 1.07
N THR A 32 9.81 1.90 2.04
CA THR A 32 9.13 3.17 1.83
C THR A 32 9.94 4.29 2.46
N ASP A 33 9.47 5.54 2.35
CA ASP A 33 10.02 6.71 3.04
C ASP A 33 9.90 6.68 4.59
N THR A 34 9.29 5.63 5.17
CA THR A 34 9.13 5.48 6.62
C THR A 34 9.58 4.12 7.14
N LEU A 35 8.95 3.04 6.68
CA LEU A 35 9.20 1.66 7.11
C LEU A 35 9.11 0.76 5.88
N TYR A 36 9.63 -0.47 5.95
CA TYR A 36 9.24 -1.45 4.93
C TYR A 36 7.73 -1.65 4.98
N GLY A 37 7.11 -1.68 3.80
CA GLY A 37 5.69 -1.94 3.61
C GLY A 37 5.47 -3.30 2.98
N ILE A 38 4.40 -3.99 3.39
CA ILE A 38 3.84 -5.14 2.68
C ILE A 38 2.56 -4.72 2.00
N GLY A 39 2.41 -5.07 0.72
CA GLY A 39 1.29 -4.62 -0.08
C GLY A 39 0.93 -5.48 -1.27
N CYS A 40 -0.29 -5.26 -1.76
CA CYS A 40 -0.88 -5.90 -2.93
C CYS A 40 -1.72 -4.90 -3.70
N LEU A 41 -2.16 -5.26 -4.90
CA LEU A 41 -3.10 -4.44 -5.66
C LEU A 41 -4.48 -4.42 -5.00
N LEU A 42 -5.12 -3.25 -5.03
CA LEU A 42 -6.42 -2.98 -4.41
C LEU A 42 -7.56 -3.82 -5.02
N SER A 43 -7.46 -4.17 -6.29
CA SER A 43 -8.45 -5.00 -7.00
C SER A 43 -8.51 -6.46 -6.51
N PHE A 44 -7.45 -7.00 -5.91
CA PHE A 44 -7.37 -8.41 -5.53
C PHE A 44 -7.78 -8.67 -4.09
N SER A 45 -9.05 -9.05 -3.88
CA SER A 45 -9.60 -9.42 -2.57
C SER A 45 -8.79 -10.51 -1.86
N GLU A 46 -8.41 -11.57 -2.58
CA GLU A 46 -7.65 -12.68 -2.00
C GLU A 46 -6.27 -12.24 -1.49
N SER A 47 -5.64 -11.29 -2.19
CA SER A 47 -4.34 -10.73 -1.78
C SER A 47 -4.48 -9.85 -0.54
N ILE A 48 -5.58 -9.11 -0.40
CA ILE A 48 -5.90 -8.32 0.80
C ILE A 48 -6.07 -9.26 2.00
N ASP A 49 -6.86 -10.31 1.87
CA ASP A 49 -7.05 -11.32 2.92
C ASP A 49 -5.72 -12.00 3.29
N ARG A 50 -4.88 -12.24 2.28
CA ARG A 50 -3.52 -12.77 2.48
C ARG A 50 -2.65 -11.82 3.29
N ILE A 51 -2.73 -10.51 3.11
CA ILE A 51 -2.00 -9.53 3.95
C ILE A 51 -2.45 -9.64 5.41
N TYR A 52 -3.75 -9.73 5.68
CA TYR A 52 -4.27 -9.94 7.03
C TYR A 52 -3.73 -11.24 7.65
N ALA A 53 -3.74 -12.33 6.88
CA ALA A 53 -3.26 -13.64 7.32
C ALA A 53 -1.74 -13.63 7.61
N ILE A 54 -0.93 -13.12 6.68
CA ILE A 54 0.53 -13.00 6.82
C ILE A 54 0.88 -12.22 8.10
N LYS A 55 0.23 -11.08 8.31
CA LYS A 55 0.50 -10.21 9.47
C LYS A 55 -0.12 -10.68 10.77
N LYS A 56 -0.96 -11.73 10.74
CA LYS A 56 -1.85 -12.11 11.85
C LYS A 56 -2.60 -10.87 12.37
N ARG A 57 -3.09 -10.05 11.45
CA ARG A 57 -3.71 -8.76 11.73
C ARG A 57 -5.23 -8.95 11.90
N ASP A 58 -5.78 -8.30 12.90
CA ASP A 58 -7.23 -8.23 13.09
C ASP A 58 -7.88 -7.25 12.09
N PHE A 59 -9.05 -7.58 11.56
CA PHE A 59 -9.78 -6.74 10.60
C PHE A 59 -10.19 -5.38 11.16
N SER A 60 -10.32 -5.24 12.48
CA SER A 60 -10.54 -3.94 13.17
C SER A 60 -9.38 -2.96 13.00
N LYS A 61 -8.19 -3.43 12.58
CA LYS A 61 -7.04 -2.58 12.29
C LYS A 61 -7.01 -2.32 10.78
N PRO A 62 -7.47 -1.16 10.29
CA PRO A 62 -7.56 -0.90 8.85
C PRO A 62 -6.17 -0.86 8.17
N LEU A 63 -6.11 -1.27 6.91
CA LEU A 63 -4.99 -1.09 5.99
C LEU A 63 -5.13 0.27 5.27
N ALA A 64 -4.01 0.87 4.88
CA ALA A 64 -3.99 2.10 4.10
C ALA A 64 -3.94 1.78 2.59
N ILE A 65 -4.33 2.75 1.78
CA ILE A 65 -4.15 2.73 0.32
C ILE A 65 -3.01 3.67 -0.03
N CYS A 66 -2.05 3.22 -0.82
CA CYS A 66 -0.98 4.02 -1.38
C CYS A 66 -1.26 4.35 -2.85
N ILE A 67 -1.22 5.64 -3.19
CA ILE A 67 -1.46 6.19 -4.53
C ILE A 67 -0.17 6.81 -5.09
N SER A 68 -0.12 6.98 -6.42
CA SER A 68 0.94 7.69 -7.16
C SER A 68 0.50 9.03 -7.75
N ASP A 69 -0.79 9.31 -7.71
CA ASP A 69 -1.44 10.51 -8.24
C ASP A 69 -2.84 10.66 -7.62
N PHE A 70 -3.45 11.84 -7.82
CA PHE A 70 -4.80 12.14 -7.33
C PHE A 70 -5.92 11.84 -8.33
N ASP A 71 -5.62 11.22 -9.47
CA ASP A 71 -6.64 10.91 -10.49
C ASP A 71 -7.54 9.73 -10.09
N HIS A 72 -7.22 9.07 -8.98
CA HIS A 72 -7.97 7.99 -8.34
C HIS A 72 -9.22 8.48 -7.59
N ASN A 73 -9.99 9.38 -8.20
CA ASN A 73 -11.20 10.03 -7.66
C ASN A 73 -12.33 9.08 -7.22
N LYS A 74 -12.19 7.77 -7.43
CA LYS A 74 -13.15 6.73 -7.03
C LYS A 74 -12.86 6.10 -5.67
N LEU A 75 -11.75 6.46 -5.00
CA LEU A 75 -11.37 5.84 -3.73
C LEU A 75 -12.20 6.35 -2.54
N PHE A 76 -12.51 7.63 -2.54
CA PHE A 76 -13.19 8.30 -1.43
C PHE A 76 -14.25 9.29 -1.92
N LYS A 77 -15.17 9.66 -1.02
CA LYS A 77 -16.22 10.65 -1.25
C LYS A 77 -16.16 11.76 -0.21
N ASN A 78 -16.95 12.82 -0.43
CA ASN A 78 -17.13 13.93 0.51
C ASN A 78 -15.82 14.59 1.00
N CYS A 79 -14.80 14.66 0.13
CA CYS A 79 -13.57 15.37 0.44
C CYS A 79 -13.81 16.89 0.43
N HIS A 80 -13.95 17.47 1.63
CA HIS A 80 -14.13 18.91 1.81
C HIS A 80 -12.80 19.69 1.83
N MET A 81 -11.66 19.00 1.87
CA MET A 81 -10.35 19.65 1.82
C MET A 81 -10.03 20.07 0.37
N PRO A 82 -9.65 21.34 0.13
CA PRO A 82 -9.18 21.78 -1.18
C PRO A 82 -7.97 20.96 -1.63
N LEU A 83 -7.92 20.60 -2.92
CA LEU A 83 -6.81 19.83 -3.50
C LEU A 83 -5.43 20.48 -3.25
N GLU A 84 -5.35 21.81 -3.26
CA GLU A 84 -4.08 22.51 -2.96
C GLU A 84 -3.55 22.20 -1.56
N LYS A 85 -4.42 22.12 -0.55
CA LYS A 85 -4.01 21.72 0.82
C LYS A 85 -3.60 20.26 0.90
N ILE A 86 -4.23 19.39 0.12
CA ILE A 86 -3.83 17.98 0.04
C ILE A 86 -2.44 17.88 -0.58
N ARG A 87 -2.16 18.67 -1.63
CA ARG A 87 -0.86 18.73 -2.30
C ARG A 87 0.25 19.34 -1.43
N GLU A 88 -0.09 20.19 -0.46
CA GLU A 88 0.86 20.66 0.55
C GLU A 88 1.29 19.55 1.54
N LEU A 89 0.48 18.50 1.69
CA LEU A 89 0.73 17.40 2.63
C LEU A 89 1.25 16.13 1.96
N LEU A 90 0.97 15.96 0.65
CA LEU A 90 1.22 14.76 -0.12
C LEU A 90 1.81 15.11 -1.50
N PRO A 91 2.88 14.44 -1.97
CA PRO A 91 3.57 13.31 -1.33
C PRO A 91 4.24 13.64 0.00
N GLY A 92 4.30 12.69 0.93
CA GLY A 92 4.91 12.90 2.23
C GLY A 92 4.60 11.81 3.26
N LYS A 93 5.04 12.04 4.50
CA LYS A 93 4.93 11.09 5.62
C LYS A 93 3.55 11.05 6.29
N PHE A 94 2.55 11.69 5.68
CA PHE A 94 1.20 11.75 6.19
C PHE A 94 0.32 10.65 5.59
N THR A 95 -0.70 10.24 6.33
CA THR A 95 -1.81 9.44 5.82
C THR A 95 -3.07 10.22 6.10
N LEU A 96 -3.76 10.61 5.04
CA LEU A 96 -5.00 11.39 5.13
C LEU A 96 -6.18 10.44 5.24
N ILE A 97 -7.13 10.76 6.12
CA ILE A 97 -8.34 9.97 6.32
C ILE A 97 -9.47 10.58 5.49
N PHE A 98 -10.15 9.73 4.72
CA PHE A 98 -11.28 10.12 3.89
C PHE A 98 -12.48 9.19 4.10
N GLU A 99 -13.68 9.70 3.79
CA GLU A 99 -14.87 8.87 3.75
C GLU A 99 -14.78 7.89 2.57
N ARG A 100 -15.04 6.62 2.85
CA ARG A 100 -14.92 5.54 1.90
C ARG A 100 -15.92 5.68 0.74
N SER A 101 -15.45 5.46 -0.49
CA SER A 101 -16.34 5.31 -1.65
C SER A 101 -17.07 3.96 -1.67
N ASP A 102 -18.31 3.96 -2.15
CA ASP A 102 -19.14 2.75 -2.25
C ASP A 102 -18.65 1.76 -3.32
N THR A 103 -17.81 2.22 -4.26
CA THR A 103 -17.20 1.39 -5.31
C THR A 103 -15.92 0.68 -4.88
N LEU A 104 -15.41 0.98 -3.67
CA LEU A 104 -14.14 0.45 -3.19
C LEU A 104 -14.27 -1.03 -2.81
N ASN A 105 -13.23 -1.82 -3.11
CA ASN A 105 -13.20 -3.27 -2.83
C ASN A 105 -13.61 -3.57 -1.37
N ARG A 106 -14.71 -4.31 -1.18
CA ARG A 106 -15.32 -4.59 0.13
C ARG A 106 -14.43 -5.40 1.07
N SER A 107 -13.46 -6.12 0.53
CA SER A 107 -12.47 -6.87 1.32
C SER A 107 -11.45 -5.95 2.00
N LEU A 108 -11.23 -4.75 1.45
CA LEU A 108 -10.45 -3.72 2.13
C LEU A 108 -11.25 -3.18 3.32
N ASN A 109 -10.75 -3.37 4.54
CA ASN A 109 -11.30 -2.80 5.78
C ASN A 109 -12.82 -3.04 5.95
N PRO A 110 -13.26 -4.31 6.08
CA PRO A 110 -14.67 -4.64 6.15
C PRO A 110 -15.34 -3.96 7.35
N GLY A 111 -16.47 -3.28 7.11
CA GLY A 111 -17.22 -2.55 8.14
C GLY A 111 -16.65 -1.18 8.53
N VAL A 112 -15.55 -0.73 7.91
CA VAL A 112 -14.95 0.58 8.19
C VAL A 112 -15.41 1.61 7.15
N GLY A 113 -16.05 2.69 7.60
CA GLY A 113 -16.58 3.77 6.75
C GLY A 113 -15.53 4.78 6.27
N GLU A 114 -14.30 4.67 6.75
CA GLU A 114 -13.19 5.57 6.45
C GLU A 114 -12.01 4.79 5.85
N ILE A 115 -11.19 5.47 5.07
CA ILE A 115 -9.94 4.93 4.52
C ILE A 115 -8.78 5.88 4.78
N GLY A 116 -7.61 5.30 5.07
CA GLY A 116 -6.36 6.03 5.07
C GLY A 116 -5.74 6.00 3.67
N VAL A 117 -5.45 7.16 3.11
CA VAL A 117 -4.77 7.33 1.82
C VAL A 117 -3.40 7.93 2.06
N ARG A 118 -2.37 7.31 1.48
CA ARG A 118 -0.97 7.70 1.55
C ARG A 118 -0.46 7.97 0.14
N PHE A 119 0.38 8.98 0.00
CA PHE A 119 1.18 9.20 -1.19
C PHE A 119 2.63 9.34 -0.73
N THR A 120 3.42 8.27 -0.89
CA THR A 120 4.80 8.20 -0.42
C THR A 120 5.75 8.94 -1.35
N GLU A 121 6.86 9.47 -0.82
CA GLU A 121 7.99 10.02 -1.59
C GLU A 121 8.90 8.92 -2.17
N CYS A 122 8.63 7.65 -1.89
CA CYS A 122 9.43 6.54 -2.42
C CYS A 122 9.17 6.32 -3.92
N GLU A 123 10.12 6.73 -4.75
CA GLU A 123 10.04 6.67 -6.22
C GLU A 123 9.74 5.26 -6.75
N ILE A 124 10.38 4.23 -6.19
CA ILE A 124 10.16 2.83 -6.57
C ILE A 124 8.69 2.42 -6.36
N ILE A 125 8.08 2.79 -5.22
CA ILE A 125 6.67 2.48 -4.94
C ILE A 125 5.76 3.24 -5.89
N GLN A 126 6.05 4.52 -6.15
CA GLN A 126 5.26 5.30 -7.09
C GLN A 126 5.31 4.71 -8.50
N GLU A 127 6.48 4.27 -8.95
CA GLU A 127 6.65 3.69 -10.28
C GLU A 127 5.97 2.34 -10.41
N ILE A 128 6.01 1.51 -9.36
CA ILE A 128 5.23 0.27 -9.29
C ILE A 128 3.73 0.57 -9.41
N ILE A 129 3.19 1.52 -8.64
CA ILE A 129 1.77 1.89 -8.71
C ILE A 129 1.41 2.38 -10.12
N ARG A 130 2.22 3.27 -10.72
CA ARG A 130 2.01 3.77 -12.08
C ARG A 130 1.99 2.65 -13.12
N LYS A 131 2.92 1.70 -13.05
CA LYS A 131 3.00 0.55 -13.98
C LYS A 131 1.88 -0.46 -13.78
N CYS A 132 1.44 -0.67 -12.54
CA CYS A 132 0.27 -1.49 -12.26
C CYS A 132 -1.04 -0.83 -12.70
N GLY A 133 -1.09 0.51 -12.75
CA GLY A 133 -2.26 1.28 -13.16
C GLY A 133 -3.38 1.34 -12.11
N GLU A 134 -3.09 0.93 -10.88
CA GLU A 134 -4.02 1.02 -9.75
C GLU A 134 -3.28 1.15 -8.40
N PRO A 135 -3.97 1.62 -7.34
CA PRO A 135 -3.38 1.79 -6.02
C PRO A 135 -2.97 0.48 -5.35
N LEU A 136 -2.00 0.58 -4.43
CA LEU A 136 -1.62 -0.52 -3.55
C LEU A 136 -2.37 -0.44 -2.22
N VAL A 137 -2.82 -1.57 -1.72
CA VAL A 137 -3.08 -1.71 -0.28
C VAL A 137 -1.74 -1.90 0.40
N LEU A 138 -1.45 -1.09 1.42
CA LEU A 138 -0.12 -1.03 2.05
C LEU A 138 -0.20 -0.88 3.57
N THR A 139 0.66 -1.60 4.28
CA THR A 139 0.88 -1.48 5.72
C THR A 139 2.32 -1.86 6.04
N SER A 140 2.80 -1.64 7.27
CA SER A 140 4.17 -1.99 7.66
C SER A 140 4.45 -3.49 7.49
N ALA A 141 5.67 -3.86 7.09
CA ALA A 141 6.11 -5.24 6.85
C ALA A 141 6.55 -5.97 8.14
N ASN A 142 5.71 -5.97 9.16
CA ASN A 142 5.94 -6.66 10.44
C ASN A 142 4.72 -7.50 10.87
N LEU A 143 4.89 -8.42 11.81
CA LEU A 143 3.76 -9.04 12.50
C LEU A 143 2.96 -7.98 13.27
N SER A 144 1.64 -8.16 13.44
CA SER A 144 0.83 -7.19 14.17
C SER A 144 1.30 -7.04 15.62
N GLY A 145 1.78 -5.84 15.99
CA GLY A 145 2.34 -5.56 17.31
C GLY A 145 3.83 -5.91 17.45
N GLY A 146 4.47 -6.41 16.40
CA GLY A 146 5.91 -6.66 16.35
C GLY A 146 6.74 -5.38 16.15
N PRO A 147 8.08 -5.49 16.15
CA PRO A 147 8.98 -4.36 15.98
C PRO A 147 8.78 -3.66 14.63
N ASN A 148 9.21 -2.39 14.55
CA ASN A 148 9.16 -1.63 13.31
C ASN A 148 10.16 -2.21 12.30
N PRO A 149 9.74 -2.52 11.06
CA PRO A 149 10.59 -3.13 10.05
C PRO A 149 11.43 -2.05 9.36
N ASN A 150 12.51 -1.64 10.03
CA ASN A 150 13.43 -0.61 9.55
C ASN A 150 14.50 -1.16 8.59
N CYS A 151 14.70 -2.48 8.57
CA CYS A 151 15.57 -3.19 7.63
C CYS A 151 14.94 -4.54 7.26
N VAL A 152 15.44 -5.14 6.18
CA VAL A 152 14.94 -6.42 5.66
C VAL A 152 15.04 -7.55 6.69
N GLU A 153 16.06 -7.53 7.54
CA GLU A 153 16.33 -8.58 8.54
C GLU A 153 15.26 -8.65 9.63
N VAL A 154 14.51 -7.56 9.85
CA VAL A 154 13.45 -7.45 10.87
C VAL A 154 12.07 -7.79 10.28
N ILE A 155 12.00 -8.11 8.99
CA ILE A 155 10.76 -8.53 8.31
C ILE A 155 10.47 -10.00 8.65
N GLU A 156 9.61 -10.22 9.64
CA GLU A 156 9.21 -11.57 10.12
C GLU A 156 7.91 -12.09 9.46
N ILE A 157 7.81 -12.08 8.14
CA ILE A 157 6.59 -12.42 7.38
C ILE A 157 6.79 -13.44 6.27
#